data_AF-A0A7K9FZL8-F1
#
_entry.id   AF-A0A7K9FZL8-F1
#
_cell.length_a   1.000
_cell.length_b   1.000
_cell.length_c   1.000
_cell.angle_alpha   90.00
_cell.angle_beta   90.00
_cell.angle_gamma   90.00
#
_symmetry.space_group_name_H-M   'P 1'
#
loop_
_entity.id
_entity.type
_entity.pdbx_description
1 polymer ?
#
loop_
_entity_poly.entity_id
_entity_poly.type
_entity_poly.pdbx_seq_one_letter_code
_entity_poly.pdbx_strand_id
1 'polypeptide(L)'
;RIVLVESIPEGMIFGNDSVRNPSTFFTWMNLLGSVTRSLDIASFYWTLTNEDTGTHEPSASQGERILQELLGLSQRGVAVRVAVNRPSAKSPLNDLRALERSGAAVRAVDMPQLTGGVLHTKFWLVDGTHLYVGSANMDWRSLTQVSGAAAANRRRGYPKKKRRKP
;
A
#
# COMPACT_ATOMS: atom_id res chain seq x y z
N ARG A 1 1.55 16.37 9.82
CA ARG A 1 1.92 15.66 11.07
C ARG A 1 2.43 14.30 10.65
N ILE A 2 3.66 13.97 11.02
CA ILE A 2 4.28 12.66 10.74
C ILE A 2 3.86 11.69 11.87
N VAL A 3 3.59 10.45 11.52
CA VAL A 3 3.14 9.36 12.39
C VAL A 3 4.01 8.14 12.08
N LEU A 4 4.59 7.52 13.12
CA LEU A 4 5.25 6.23 12.98
C LEU A 4 4.18 5.13 12.87
N VAL A 5 4.45 4.13 12.05
CA VAL A 5 3.55 3.03 11.66
C VAL A 5 4.36 1.75 11.73
N GLU A 6 3.78 0.64 12.15
CA GLU A 6 4.52 -0.63 12.20
C GLU A 6 3.64 -1.83 11.86
N SER A 7 4.20 -2.89 11.32
CA SER A 7 3.48 -4.16 11.16
C SER A 7 3.49 -4.92 12.49
N ILE A 8 2.35 -5.48 12.86
CA ILE A 8 2.14 -6.19 14.12
C ILE A 8 1.86 -7.67 13.78
N PRO A 9 2.84 -8.57 14.00
CA PRO A 9 2.65 -10.00 13.81
C PRO A 9 1.46 -10.57 14.58
N GLU A 10 0.74 -11.48 13.93
CA GLU A 10 -0.32 -12.26 14.57
C GLU A 10 0.24 -13.09 15.72
N GLY A 11 -0.53 -13.18 16.81
CA GLY A 11 -0.13 -13.92 18.01
C GLY A 11 0.80 -13.17 18.97
N MET A 12 1.29 -11.97 18.63
CA MET A 12 2.00 -11.13 19.60
C MET A 12 1.02 -10.38 20.52
N ILE A 13 1.13 -10.65 21.82
CA ILE A 13 0.41 -9.91 22.86
C ILE A 13 1.34 -8.83 23.41
N PHE A 14 1.02 -7.58 23.09
CA PHE A 14 1.67 -6.41 23.67
C PHE A 14 0.92 -6.03 24.96
N GLY A 15 1.66 -5.72 26.04
CA GLY A 15 1.04 -5.19 27.26
C GLY A 15 0.27 -3.89 26.98
N ASN A 16 -0.75 -3.58 27.78
CA ASN A 16 -1.76 -2.54 27.54
C ASN A 16 -1.24 -1.13 27.12
N ASP A 17 0.04 -0.81 27.32
CA ASP A 17 0.67 0.48 26.96
C ASP A 17 1.73 0.42 25.84
N SER A 18 1.95 -0.74 25.23
CA SER A 18 3.11 -0.98 24.35
C SER A 18 2.86 -0.80 22.85
N VAL A 19 1.61 -0.87 22.36
CA VAL A 19 1.29 -0.52 20.95
C VAL A 19 0.86 0.94 20.86
N ARG A 20 1.81 1.85 20.69
CA ARG A 20 1.52 3.28 20.52
C ARG A 20 1.25 3.69 19.07
N ASN A 21 1.64 2.86 18.11
CA ASN A 21 1.60 3.19 16.68
C ASN A 21 0.50 2.40 15.95
N PRO A 22 -0.17 3.01 14.95
CA PRO A 22 -1.09 2.29 14.10
C PRO A 22 -0.39 1.17 13.31
N SER A 23 -1.11 0.07 13.06
CA SER A 23 -0.59 -1.00 12.23
C SER A 23 -0.41 -0.56 10.76
N THR A 24 0.49 -1.22 10.02
CA THR A 24 0.65 -1.01 8.57
C THR A 24 -0.68 -1.22 7.84
N PHE A 25 -1.40 -2.30 8.15
CA PHE A 25 -2.73 -2.57 7.59
C PHE A 25 -3.71 -1.43 7.85
N PHE A 26 -3.85 -1.01 9.11
CA PHE A 26 -4.75 0.09 9.47
C PHE A 26 -4.37 1.39 8.76
N THR A 27 -3.07 1.68 8.66
CA THR A 27 -2.57 2.86 7.95
C THR A 27 -2.92 2.83 6.47
N TRP A 28 -2.67 1.71 5.78
CA TRP A 28 -3.00 1.56 4.37
C TRP A 28 -4.50 1.66 4.12
N MET A 29 -5.33 1.01 4.94
CA MET A 29 -6.79 1.11 4.85
C MET A 29 -7.28 2.56 5.05
N ASN A 30 -6.70 3.30 6.00
CA ASN A 30 -7.04 4.73 6.16
C ASN A 30 -6.63 5.57 4.96
N LEU A 31 -5.47 5.29 4.37
CA LEU A 31 -5.01 5.99 3.17
C LEU A 31 -5.96 5.70 2.01
N LEU A 32 -6.28 4.43 1.75
CA LEU A 32 -7.23 3.97 0.72
C LEU A 32 -8.61 4.59 0.89
N GLY A 33 -9.13 4.64 2.12
CA GLY A 33 -10.42 5.27 2.43
C GLY A 33 -10.42 6.79 2.26
N SER A 34 -9.25 7.43 2.16
CA SER A 34 -9.12 8.88 2.00
C SER A 34 -8.86 9.34 0.56
N VAL A 35 -8.60 8.41 -0.37
CA VAL A 35 -8.25 8.75 -1.76
C VAL A 35 -9.45 9.35 -2.48
N THR A 36 -9.25 10.48 -3.15
CA THR A 36 -10.30 11.16 -3.93
C THR A 36 -9.95 11.41 -5.39
N ARG A 37 -8.66 11.47 -5.74
CA ARG A 37 -8.19 11.80 -7.09
C ARG A 37 -7.14 10.83 -7.60
N SER A 38 -6.12 10.52 -6.81
CA SER A 38 -4.99 9.72 -7.27
C SER A 38 -4.32 8.93 -6.16
N LEU A 39 -3.83 7.75 -6.52
CA LEU A 39 -2.95 6.94 -5.70
C LEU A 39 -1.73 6.53 -6.53
N ASP A 40 -0.55 6.96 -6.08
CA ASP A 40 0.72 6.63 -6.71
C ASP A 40 1.53 5.72 -5.81
N ILE A 41 1.96 4.58 -6.33
CA ILE A 41 2.68 3.56 -5.59
C ILE A 41 4.03 3.29 -6.25
N ALA A 42 5.10 3.30 -5.46
CA ALA A 42 6.39 2.75 -5.84
C ALA A 42 6.68 1.53 -4.97
N SER A 43 6.94 0.37 -5.60
CA SER A 43 6.92 -0.93 -4.94
C SER A 43 7.98 -1.88 -5.48
N PHE A 44 8.38 -2.86 -4.66
CA PHE A 44 9.34 -3.90 -5.08
C PHE A 44 8.63 -5.10 -5.72
N TYR A 45 7.72 -5.78 -5.01
CA TYR A 45 6.89 -6.87 -5.54
C TYR A 45 5.50 -6.87 -4.89
N TRP A 46 4.60 -7.71 -5.42
CA TRP A 46 3.22 -7.86 -4.97
C TRP A 46 2.84 -9.33 -4.81
N THR A 47 2.37 -9.69 -3.62
CA THR A 47 1.79 -10.99 -3.22
C THR A 47 0.80 -10.76 -2.07
N LEU A 48 -0.28 -10.03 -2.33
CA LEU A 48 -1.32 -9.69 -1.35
C LEU A 48 -2.33 -10.82 -1.10
N THR A 49 -2.30 -11.87 -1.90
CA THR A 49 -3.18 -13.05 -1.80
C THR A 49 -2.36 -14.31 -1.58
N ASN A 50 -3.03 -15.44 -1.30
CA ASN A 50 -2.39 -16.76 -1.23
C ASN A 50 -2.01 -17.37 -2.60
N GLU A 51 -2.25 -16.67 -3.73
CA GLU A 51 -2.02 -17.24 -5.05
C GLU A 51 -0.55 -17.60 -5.32
N ASP A 52 0.38 -16.92 -4.66
CA ASP A 52 1.82 -17.19 -4.79
C ASP A 52 2.22 -18.56 -4.24
N THR A 53 1.55 -19.03 -3.19
CA THR A 53 1.80 -20.32 -2.54
C THR A 53 0.79 -21.40 -2.88
N GLY A 54 -0.37 -21.04 -3.46
CA GLY A 54 -1.47 -21.98 -3.70
C GLY A 54 -2.10 -22.52 -2.40
N THR A 55 -1.95 -21.78 -1.29
CA THR A 55 -2.45 -22.14 0.04
C THR A 55 -3.76 -21.43 0.36
N HIS A 56 -4.29 -21.64 1.56
CA HIS A 56 -5.45 -20.91 2.09
C HIS A 56 -5.14 -20.45 3.52
N GLU A 57 -4.14 -19.57 3.66
CA GLU A 57 -3.76 -19.00 4.96
C GLU A 57 -4.75 -17.90 5.37
N PRO A 58 -5.46 -18.03 6.51
CA PRO A 58 -6.40 -17.00 6.98
C PRO A 58 -5.74 -15.64 7.22
N SER A 59 -4.44 -15.64 7.55
CA SER A 59 -3.63 -14.43 7.76
C SER A 59 -3.40 -13.60 6.50
N ALA A 60 -3.77 -14.11 5.31
CA ALA A 60 -3.73 -13.34 4.07
C ALA A 60 -4.92 -12.37 3.91
N SER A 61 -5.99 -12.53 4.72
CA SER A 61 -7.23 -11.74 4.64
C SER A 61 -7.01 -10.22 4.66
N GLN A 62 -6.01 -9.73 5.40
CA GLN A 62 -5.64 -8.31 5.40
C GLN A 62 -5.10 -7.86 4.03
N GLY A 63 -4.24 -8.66 3.41
CA GLY A 63 -3.70 -8.40 2.08
C GLY A 63 -4.78 -8.46 1.01
N GLU A 64 -5.63 -9.49 1.05
CA GLU A 64 -6.77 -9.67 0.15
C GLU A 64 -7.74 -8.47 0.23
N ARG A 65 -8.00 -7.98 1.45
CA ARG A 65 -8.81 -6.79 1.65
C ARG A 65 -8.19 -5.53 1.05
N ILE A 66 -6.88 -5.32 1.22
CA ILE A 66 -6.16 -4.20 0.60
C ILE A 66 -6.25 -4.28 -0.92
N LEU A 67 -6.02 -5.47 -1.50
CA LEU A 67 -6.13 -5.66 -2.95
C LEU A 67 -7.54 -5.32 -3.44
N GLN A 68 -8.58 -5.80 -2.75
CA GLN A 68 -9.98 -5.49 -3.08
C GLN A 68 -10.24 -3.97 -3.14
N GLU A 69 -9.80 -3.22 -2.14
CA GLU A 69 -9.97 -1.76 -2.09
C GLU A 69 -9.21 -1.05 -3.23
N LEU A 70 -7.99 -1.50 -3.53
CA LEU A 70 -7.19 -0.98 -4.63
C LEU A 70 -7.88 -1.18 -5.98
N LEU A 71 -8.40 -2.39 -6.24
CA LEU A 71 -9.13 -2.71 -7.47
C LEU A 71 -10.38 -1.83 -7.64
N GLY A 72 -11.05 -1.49 -6.53
CA GLY A 72 -12.23 -0.62 -6.52
C GLY A 72 -11.93 0.88 -6.71
N LEU A 73 -10.67 1.34 -6.61
CA LEU A 73 -10.34 2.77 -6.75
C LEU A 73 -10.58 3.28 -8.17
N SER A 74 -10.09 2.57 -9.18
CA SER A 74 -10.22 2.99 -10.58
C SER A 74 -11.69 3.10 -11.01
N GLN A 75 -12.55 2.21 -10.51
CA GLN A 75 -14.00 2.26 -10.77
C GLN A 75 -14.68 3.49 -10.14
N ARG A 76 -14.09 4.07 -9.08
CA ARG A 76 -14.53 5.33 -8.46
C ARG A 76 -13.98 6.58 -9.16
N GLY A 77 -13.28 6.41 -10.28
CA GLY A 77 -12.64 7.52 -11.02
C GLY A 77 -11.33 8.01 -10.42
N VAL A 78 -10.72 7.23 -9.52
CA VAL A 78 -9.39 7.54 -8.97
C VAL A 78 -8.31 7.06 -9.95
N ALA A 79 -7.33 7.92 -10.25
CA ALA A 79 -6.16 7.52 -11.02
C ALA A 79 -5.19 6.70 -10.16
N VAL A 80 -5.08 5.40 -10.43
CA VAL A 80 -4.12 4.51 -9.75
C VAL A 80 -2.90 4.29 -10.65
N ARG A 81 -1.70 4.59 -10.14
CA ARG A 81 -0.44 4.42 -10.87
C ARG A 81 0.56 3.62 -10.02
N VAL A 82 1.14 2.59 -10.60
CA VAL A 82 2.10 1.71 -9.92
C VAL A 82 3.41 1.67 -10.70
N ALA A 83 4.49 2.12 -10.07
CA ALA A 83 5.85 1.84 -10.47
C ALA A 83 6.34 0.62 -9.67
N VAL A 84 6.71 -0.45 -10.38
CA VAL A 84 7.14 -1.70 -9.76
C VAL A 84 8.52 -2.10 -10.26
N ASN A 85 9.31 -2.77 -9.42
CA ASN A 85 10.55 -3.39 -9.89
C ASN A 85 10.24 -4.33 -11.06
N ARG A 86 11.21 -4.49 -11.97
CA ARG A 86 11.08 -5.47 -13.06
C ARG A 86 10.66 -6.83 -12.50
N PRO A 87 9.54 -7.41 -12.93
CA PRO A 87 9.10 -8.72 -12.49
C PRO A 87 10.15 -9.79 -12.82
N SER A 88 10.27 -10.78 -11.95
CA SER A 88 11.14 -11.94 -12.13
C SER A 88 10.29 -13.22 -12.12
N ALA A 89 10.85 -14.35 -12.56
CA ALA A 89 10.17 -15.64 -12.46
C ALA A 89 9.76 -16.01 -11.02
N LYS A 90 10.39 -15.39 -10.00
CA LYS A 90 10.08 -15.60 -8.57
C LYS A 90 9.00 -14.67 -8.04
N SER A 91 8.54 -13.70 -8.83
CA SER A 91 7.54 -12.70 -8.43
C SER A 91 6.31 -12.85 -9.30
N PRO A 92 5.24 -13.50 -8.81
CA PRO A 92 4.01 -13.65 -9.58
C PRO A 92 3.41 -12.30 -9.92
N LEU A 93 2.71 -12.25 -11.04
CA LEU A 93 2.17 -11.02 -11.63
C LEU A 93 0.67 -10.85 -11.41
N ASN A 94 0.03 -11.75 -10.69
CA ASN A 94 -1.44 -11.85 -10.67
C ASN A 94 -2.09 -10.59 -10.10
N ASP A 95 -1.60 -10.10 -8.94
CA ASP A 95 -2.08 -8.85 -8.34
C ASP A 95 -1.89 -7.65 -9.27
N LEU A 96 -0.71 -7.54 -9.90
CA LEU A 96 -0.40 -6.46 -10.83
C LEU A 96 -1.32 -6.50 -12.07
N ARG A 97 -1.55 -7.70 -12.62
CA ARG A 97 -2.49 -7.90 -13.74
C ARG A 97 -3.93 -7.60 -13.32
N ALA A 98 -4.32 -7.93 -12.10
CA ALA A 98 -5.64 -7.59 -11.57
C ALA A 98 -5.81 -6.06 -11.49
N LEU A 99 -4.78 -5.34 -11.02
CA LEU A 99 -4.76 -3.88 -11.00
C LEU A 99 -4.84 -3.28 -12.41
N GLU A 100 -4.08 -3.80 -13.37
CA GLU A 100 -4.18 -3.35 -14.77
C GLU A 100 -5.59 -3.56 -15.33
N ARG A 101 -6.19 -4.74 -15.09
CA ARG A 101 -7.55 -5.06 -15.51
C ARG A 101 -8.61 -4.18 -14.83
N SER A 102 -8.36 -3.72 -13.60
CA SER A 102 -9.26 -2.77 -12.94
C SER A 102 -9.10 -1.33 -13.45
N GLY A 103 -8.10 -1.06 -14.30
CA GLY A 103 -7.85 0.25 -14.91
C GLY A 103 -6.68 1.03 -14.28
N ALA A 104 -5.87 0.41 -13.42
CA ALA A 104 -4.64 1.02 -12.93
C ALA A 104 -3.56 1.05 -14.02
N ALA A 105 -2.73 2.09 -14.03
CA ALA A 105 -1.55 2.15 -14.87
C ALA A 105 -0.36 1.53 -14.14
N VAL A 106 0.04 0.32 -14.53
CA VAL A 106 1.20 -0.38 -13.96
C VAL A 106 2.39 -0.27 -14.91
N ARG A 107 3.57 0.04 -14.37
CA ARG A 107 4.82 0.16 -15.12
C ARG A 107 5.97 -0.50 -14.38
N ALA A 108 6.63 -1.44 -15.05
CA ALA A 108 7.90 -1.97 -14.60
C ALA A 108 9.03 -0.96 -14.82
N VAL A 109 9.90 -0.77 -13.83
CA VAL A 109 11.08 0.09 -13.90
C VAL A 109 12.32 -0.76 -14.10
N ASP A 110 13.09 -0.46 -15.16
CA ASP A 110 14.34 -1.15 -15.48
C ASP A 110 15.51 -0.63 -14.63
N MET A 111 15.46 -0.88 -13.33
CA MET A 111 16.50 -0.48 -12.38
C MET A 111 17.88 -1.09 -12.66
N PRO A 112 18.01 -2.34 -13.18
CA PRO A 112 19.30 -2.86 -13.61
C PRO A 112 19.95 -1.98 -14.67
N GLN A 113 19.19 -1.52 -15.67
CA GLN A 113 19.72 -0.62 -16.70
C GLN A 113 20.06 0.76 -16.13
N LEU A 114 19.23 1.31 -15.23
CA LEU A 114 19.39 2.66 -14.70
C LEU A 114 20.49 2.80 -13.65
N THR A 115 20.70 1.76 -12.84
CA THR A 115 21.52 1.84 -11.61
C THR A 115 22.34 0.59 -11.33
N GLY A 116 22.15 -0.50 -12.07
CA GLY A 116 22.67 -1.83 -11.73
C GLY A 116 21.95 -2.51 -10.55
N GLY A 117 20.91 -1.88 -9.99
CA GLY A 117 20.20 -2.35 -8.80
C GLY A 117 18.73 -2.71 -9.03
N VAL A 118 17.94 -2.64 -7.95
CA VAL A 118 16.49 -2.94 -7.94
C VAL A 118 15.70 -1.78 -7.33
N LEU A 119 14.39 -1.70 -7.64
CA LEU A 119 13.49 -0.74 -7.01
C LEU A 119 13.11 -1.25 -5.62
N HIS A 120 13.86 -0.84 -4.59
CA HIS A 120 13.62 -1.30 -3.22
C HIS A 120 12.67 -0.41 -2.39
N THR A 121 11.96 0.51 -3.03
CA THR A 121 11.02 1.44 -2.37
C THR A 121 9.68 0.77 -2.05
N LYS A 122 9.06 1.16 -0.92
CA LYS A 122 7.65 0.85 -0.60
C LYS A 122 6.99 2.13 -0.13
N PHE A 123 6.36 2.81 -1.08
CA PHE A 123 5.94 4.20 -0.97
C PHE A 123 4.55 4.38 -1.58
N TRP A 124 3.71 5.17 -0.92
CA TRP A 124 2.41 5.57 -1.43
C TRP A 124 2.26 7.09 -1.33
N LEU A 125 1.76 7.73 -2.38
CA LEU A 125 1.35 9.12 -2.39
C LEU A 125 -0.13 9.19 -2.76
N VAL A 126 -0.94 9.69 -1.82
CA VAL A 126 -2.39 9.85 -1.98
C VAL A 126 -2.69 11.31 -2.26
N ASP A 127 -3.40 11.56 -3.36
CA ASP A 127 -3.91 12.87 -3.81
C ASP A 127 -2.87 14.00 -3.88
N GLY A 128 -1.58 13.66 -3.88
CA GLY A 128 -0.46 14.60 -3.78
C GLY A 128 -0.25 15.21 -2.39
N THR A 129 -0.92 14.70 -1.35
CA THR A 129 -0.97 15.35 -0.02
C THR A 129 -0.61 14.44 1.15
N HIS A 130 -0.83 13.14 1.03
CA HIS A 130 -0.52 12.16 2.08
C HIS A 130 0.52 11.17 1.59
N LEU A 131 1.48 10.89 2.46
CA LEU A 131 2.63 10.07 2.13
C LEU A 131 2.75 8.91 3.11
N TYR A 132 2.96 7.71 2.58
CA TYR A 132 3.47 6.56 3.32
C TYR A 132 4.83 6.16 2.76
N VAL A 133 5.78 5.89 3.66
CA VAL A 133 7.10 5.31 3.34
C VAL A 133 7.40 4.27 4.40
N GLY A 134 7.72 3.06 4.02
CA GLY A 134 7.98 2.00 4.99
C GLY A 134 8.79 0.82 4.48
N SER A 135 9.01 -0.16 5.37
CA SER A 135 9.69 -1.41 5.03
C SER A 135 8.77 -2.47 4.42
N ALA A 136 7.47 -2.42 4.71
CA ALA A 136 6.51 -3.45 4.28
C ALA A 136 6.31 -3.47 2.76
N ASN A 137 6.57 -4.62 2.14
CA ASN A 137 6.23 -4.88 0.73
C ASN A 137 4.71 -5.01 0.56
N MET A 138 4.24 -5.03 -0.69
CA MET A 138 2.83 -5.33 -1.00
C MET A 138 2.60 -6.84 -0.89
N ASP A 139 2.86 -7.38 0.29
CA ASP A 139 2.91 -8.79 0.62
C ASP A 139 2.06 -9.00 1.86
N TRP A 140 1.11 -9.92 1.82
CA TRP A 140 0.23 -10.16 2.97
C TRP A 140 1.03 -10.53 4.23
N ARG A 141 2.18 -11.21 4.08
CA ARG A 141 3.07 -11.58 5.19
C ARG A 141 3.72 -10.36 5.83
N SER A 142 3.93 -9.28 5.07
CA SER A 142 4.44 -8.01 5.61
C SER A 142 3.42 -7.30 6.53
N LEU A 143 2.15 -7.70 6.49
CA LEU A 143 1.09 -7.11 7.31
C LEU A 143 0.88 -7.90 8.62
N THR A 144 0.99 -9.23 8.56
CA THR A 144 0.56 -10.13 9.64
C THR A 144 1.65 -11.03 10.19
N GLN A 145 2.81 -11.18 9.53
CA GLN A 145 3.82 -12.17 9.94
C GLN A 145 5.18 -11.54 10.28
N VAL A 146 5.49 -10.36 9.75
CA VAL A 146 6.78 -9.70 9.96
C VAL A 146 6.59 -8.43 10.80
N SER A 147 7.44 -8.23 11.80
CA SER A 147 7.52 -6.95 12.52
C SER A 147 8.43 -5.98 11.75
N GLY A 148 7.97 -4.76 11.49
CA GLY A 148 8.72 -3.76 10.73
C GLY A 148 8.15 -2.36 10.91
N ALA A 149 8.96 -1.32 10.70
CA ALA A 149 8.59 0.08 10.93
C ALA A 149 8.46 0.90 9.63
N ALA A 150 7.59 1.90 9.67
CA ALA A 150 7.21 2.78 8.58
C ALA A 150 6.78 4.16 9.12
N ALA A 151 6.67 5.17 8.26
CA ALA A 151 6.15 6.49 8.64
C ALA A 151 5.09 6.96 7.64
N ALA A 152 4.04 7.60 8.14
CA ALA A 152 2.96 8.19 7.35
C ALA A 152 2.70 9.65 7.74
N ASN A 153 2.37 10.51 6.78
CA ASN A 153 2.00 11.90 7.03
C ASN A 153 0.53 12.17 6.74
N ARG A 154 -0.14 12.83 7.70
CA ARG A 154 -1.51 13.34 7.54
C ARG A 154 -1.51 14.87 7.60
N ARG A 155 -2.02 15.53 6.54
CA ARG A 155 -2.41 16.95 6.57
C ARG A 155 -3.89 17.06 6.95
N ARG A 156 -4.24 17.93 7.91
CA ARG A 156 -5.65 18.28 8.20
C ARG A 156 -6.21 19.04 7.00
N GLY A 157 -7.38 18.66 6.50
CA GLY A 157 -8.07 19.36 5.43
C GLY A 157 -8.36 20.81 5.81
N TYR A 158 -8.09 21.75 4.90
CA TYR A 158 -8.48 23.14 5.06
C TYR A 158 -10.01 23.26 4.97
N PRO A 159 -10.69 23.97 5.88
CA PRO A 159 -12.11 24.22 5.77
C PRO A 159 -12.37 25.04 4.49
N LYS A 160 -13.24 24.53 3.61
CA LYS A 160 -13.74 25.31 2.47
C LYS A 160 -14.46 26.54 3.03
N LYS A 161 -13.90 27.74 2.81
CA LYS A 161 -14.62 28.99 3.08
C LYS A 161 -15.93 28.96 2.28
N LYS A 162 -17.06 28.89 2.98
CA LYS A 162 -18.38 29.10 2.36
C LYS A 162 -18.35 30.50 1.74
N ARG A 163 -18.34 30.58 0.40
CA ARG A 163 -18.63 31.81 -0.31
C ARG A 163 -20.06 32.21 0.07
N ARG A 164 -20.20 33.27 0.86
CA ARG A 164 -21.46 34.01 0.97
C ARG A 164 -21.72 34.60 -0.42
N LYS A 165 -22.82 34.19 -1.05
CA LYS A 165 -23.38 34.86 -2.22
C LYS A 165 -23.97 36.21 -1.78
N PRO A 166 -23.98 37.21 -2.69
CA PRO A 166 -24.16 38.62 -2.38
C PRO A 166 -25.50 38.93 -1.70
#